data_AF-A0A523SWA8-F1
#
_entry.id   AF-A0A523SWA8-F1
#
_cell.length_a   1.000
_cell.length_b   1.000
_cell.length_c   1.000
_cell.angle_alpha   90.00
_cell.angle_beta   90.00
_cell.angle_gamma   90.00
#
_symmetry.space_group_name_H-M   'P 1'
#
loop_
_entity.id
_entity.type
_entity.pdbx_description
1 polymer ?
#
loop_
_entity_poly.entity_id
_entity_poly.type
_entity_poly.pdbx_seq_one_letter_code
_entity_poly.pdbx_strand_id
1 'polypeptide(L)'
;MVFKKNPQKLIESLQRFCFFTGEGYPTPDEMLKVISKARKDCLDSDSYELEYWLGTALVYYNTWFVRGDERKPYLEEAVYHLERAFALSEGKIPKEYPPHEVKEFGSLFRNDIACEVGQLLIDEAIIRDIEKGISYLRPVFESSSYYHPLLCSYAEAYYKLGDYLKAAEVALELHKRAEKEWRDKAPPAPLGIVAKSYRAQAKQHKKNGEIDQAIHYFQKLVDMDLATDNDQKLLKKLQESLGKT
;
A
#
# COMPACT_ATOMS: atom_id res chain seq x y z
N MET A 1 -5.59 37.36 20.62
CA MET A 1 -6.07 36.76 19.35
C MET A 1 -4.84 36.27 18.60
N VAL A 2 -4.53 34.97 18.65
CA VAL A 2 -3.40 34.42 17.89
C VAL A 2 -3.89 34.23 16.46
N PHE A 3 -3.33 34.99 15.51
CA PHE A 3 -3.60 34.78 14.10
C PHE A 3 -3.09 33.39 13.72
N LYS A 4 -3.99 32.41 13.54
CA LYS A 4 -3.62 31.12 12.96
C LYS A 4 -3.12 31.40 11.53
N LYS A 5 -1.82 31.22 11.33
CA LYS A 5 -1.14 31.39 10.05
C LYS A 5 -1.78 30.41 9.05
N ASN A 6 -2.30 30.91 7.93
CA ASN A 6 -2.90 30.04 6.90
C ASN A 6 -1.79 29.19 6.23
N PRO A 7 -1.81 27.85 6.35
CA PRO A 7 -0.76 26.98 5.82
C PRO A 7 -0.83 26.76 4.31
N GLN A 8 -1.84 27.29 3.61
CA GLN A 8 -2.14 26.97 2.21
C GLN A 8 -0.94 27.07 1.26
N LYS A 9 -0.19 28.18 1.29
CA LYS A 9 0.99 28.36 0.40
C LYS A 9 2.08 27.31 0.65
N LEU A 10 2.18 26.83 1.89
CA LEU A 10 3.16 25.80 2.26
C LEU A 10 2.69 24.43 1.80
N ILE A 11 1.40 24.13 1.94
CA ILE A 11 0.75 22.93 1.39
C ILE A 11 0.95 22.86 -0.12
N GLU A 12 0.66 23.93 -0.86
CA GLU A 12 0.89 24.01 -2.31
C GLU A 12 2.35 23.76 -2.70
N SER A 13 3.29 24.24 -1.88
CA SER A 13 4.72 24.01 -2.09
C SER A 13 5.09 22.53 -1.90
N LEU A 14 4.53 21.86 -0.88
CA LEU A 14 4.74 20.43 -0.64
C LEU A 14 4.12 19.58 -1.76
N GLN A 15 2.89 19.91 -2.19
CA GLN A 15 2.18 19.23 -3.28
C GLN A 15 2.98 19.28 -4.59
N ARG A 16 3.56 20.44 -4.93
CA ARG A 16 4.37 20.59 -6.15
C ARG A 16 5.53 19.60 -6.20
N PHE A 17 6.16 19.30 -5.06
CA PHE A 17 7.26 18.33 -5.01
C PHE A 17 6.79 16.89 -5.11
N CYS A 18 5.56 16.57 -4.71
CA CYS A 18 5.05 15.20 -4.74
C CYS A 18 4.60 14.78 -6.15
N PHE A 19 4.11 15.72 -6.98
CA PHE A 19 3.50 15.41 -8.29
C PHE A 19 4.24 15.96 -9.52
N PHE A 20 5.38 16.63 -9.33
CA PHE A 20 6.17 17.23 -10.42
C PHE A 20 5.36 18.13 -11.37
N THR A 21 4.36 18.83 -10.86
CA THR A 21 3.55 19.75 -11.66
C THR A 21 4.36 21.05 -11.89
N GLY A 22 5.08 21.16 -13.01
CA GLY A 22 5.76 22.40 -13.44
C GLY A 22 7.12 22.23 -14.15
N GLU A 23 7.87 23.33 -14.27
CA GLU A 23 9.20 23.38 -14.88
C GLU A 23 10.28 22.84 -13.91
N GLY A 24 10.81 21.64 -14.21
CA GLY A 24 12.00 21.07 -13.56
C GLY A 24 11.74 20.17 -12.35
N TYR A 25 12.61 19.16 -12.18
CA TYR A 25 12.67 18.33 -10.97
C TYR A 25 13.24 19.13 -9.80
N PRO A 26 12.64 19.06 -8.59
CA PRO A 26 13.20 19.72 -7.42
C PRO A 26 14.57 19.14 -7.06
N THR A 27 15.48 20.00 -6.64
CA THR A 27 16.75 19.58 -6.06
C THR A 27 16.55 19.08 -4.61
N PRO A 28 17.48 18.27 -4.07
CA PRO A 28 17.42 17.84 -2.67
C PRO A 28 17.31 19.02 -1.69
N ASP A 29 18.08 20.08 -1.92
CA ASP A 29 18.16 21.26 -1.04
C ASP A 29 16.86 22.08 -1.04
N GLU A 30 16.22 22.24 -2.21
CA GLU A 30 14.93 22.92 -2.33
C GLU A 30 13.84 22.18 -1.54
N MET A 31 13.81 20.85 -1.67
CA MET A 31 12.83 20.02 -0.98
C MET A 31 13.06 20.03 0.54
N LEU A 32 14.31 19.88 1.00
CA LEU A 32 14.66 19.97 2.42
C LEU A 32 14.33 21.33 3.03
N LYS A 33 14.51 22.42 2.30
CA LYS A 33 14.17 23.77 2.77
C LYS A 33 12.68 23.91 3.06
N VAL A 34 11.83 23.36 2.20
CA VAL A 34 10.37 23.41 2.40
C VAL A 34 9.92 22.44 3.48
N ILE A 35 10.46 21.23 3.52
CA ILE A 35 10.23 20.26 4.61
C ILE A 35 10.59 20.91 5.95
N SER A 36 11.76 21.56 6.05
CA SER A 36 12.21 22.23 7.27
C SER A 36 11.30 23.36 7.71
N LYS A 37 10.68 24.07 6.76
CA LYS A 37 9.68 25.11 7.06
C LYS A 37 8.37 24.49 7.54
N ALA A 38 7.91 23.42 6.89
CA ALA A 38 6.69 22.68 7.27
C ALA A 38 6.81 22.06 8.66
N ARG A 39 7.95 21.43 9.00
CA ARG A 39 8.24 20.93 10.36
C ARG A 39 7.98 21.97 11.44
N LYS A 40 8.45 23.21 11.23
CA LYS A 40 8.26 24.31 12.18
C LYS A 40 6.79 24.72 12.27
N ASP A 41 6.12 24.87 11.15
CA ASP A 41 4.71 25.29 11.10
C ASP A 41 3.77 24.19 11.65
N CYS A 42 4.15 22.90 11.61
CA CYS A 42 3.40 21.78 12.22
C CYS A 42 3.37 21.78 13.75
N LEU A 43 4.37 22.37 14.42
CA LEU A 43 4.45 22.38 15.89
C LEU A 43 3.25 23.10 16.54
N ASP A 44 2.70 24.09 15.84
CA ASP A 44 1.61 24.95 16.32
C ASP A 44 0.31 24.78 15.50
N SER A 45 0.19 23.69 14.71
CA SER A 45 -0.90 23.50 13.74
C SER A 45 -1.73 22.24 14.00
N ASP A 46 -3.06 22.39 13.86
CA ASP A 46 -4.03 21.29 13.87
C ASP A 46 -4.48 20.88 12.45
N SER A 47 -3.72 21.29 11.43
CA SER A 47 -4.05 21.06 10.02
C SER A 47 -3.67 19.64 9.61
N TYR A 48 -4.68 18.80 9.37
CA TYR A 48 -4.45 17.45 8.83
C TYR A 48 -3.80 17.49 7.44
N GLU A 49 -4.10 18.50 6.62
CA GLU A 49 -3.52 18.65 5.28
C GLU A 49 -2.03 18.95 5.34
N LEU A 50 -1.60 19.86 6.22
CA LEU A 50 -0.18 20.16 6.38
C LEU A 50 0.60 18.94 6.87
N GLU A 51 0.05 18.22 7.85
CA GLU A 51 0.63 16.96 8.35
C GLU A 51 0.71 15.91 7.23
N TYR A 52 -0.37 15.73 6.46
CA TYR A 52 -0.41 14.78 5.34
C TYR A 52 0.67 15.10 4.31
N TRP A 53 0.68 16.33 3.79
CA TRP A 53 1.60 16.72 2.72
C TRP A 53 3.06 16.76 3.18
N LEU A 54 3.33 17.02 4.47
CA LEU A 54 4.67 16.88 5.04
C LEU A 54 5.10 15.42 5.07
N GLY A 55 4.25 14.53 5.57
CA GLY A 55 4.50 13.08 5.57
C GLY A 55 4.77 12.55 4.16
N THR A 56 3.91 12.89 3.20
CA THR A 56 4.08 12.52 1.79
C THR A 56 5.38 13.07 1.20
N ALA A 57 5.72 14.35 1.44
CA ALA A 57 6.97 14.94 0.96
C ALA A 57 8.21 14.22 1.55
N LEU A 58 8.16 13.79 2.81
CA LEU A 58 9.25 13.01 3.41
C LEU A 58 9.42 11.64 2.72
N VAL A 59 8.32 10.97 2.36
CA VAL A 59 8.37 9.71 1.56
C VAL A 59 9.04 9.96 0.21
N TYR A 60 8.59 10.98 -0.54
CA TYR A 60 9.18 11.28 -1.85
C TYR A 60 10.65 11.70 -1.78
N TYR A 61 11.02 12.53 -0.79
CA TYR A 61 12.41 12.92 -0.55
C TYR A 61 13.27 11.70 -0.30
N ASN A 62 12.77 10.78 0.55
CA ASN A 62 13.42 9.53 0.85
C ASN A 62 13.62 8.67 -0.40
N THR A 63 12.58 8.49 -1.21
CA THR A 63 12.62 7.70 -2.45
C THR A 63 13.65 8.25 -3.44
N TRP A 64 13.71 9.57 -3.62
CA TRP A 64 14.55 10.15 -4.68
C TRP A 64 15.99 10.38 -4.25
N PHE A 65 16.24 10.81 -3.01
CA PHE A 65 17.53 11.37 -2.63
C PHE A 65 18.26 10.63 -1.53
N VAL A 66 17.56 9.81 -0.73
CA VAL A 66 18.17 9.12 0.42
C VAL A 66 18.40 7.65 0.10
N ARG A 67 19.53 7.09 0.52
CA ARG A 67 19.90 5.69 0.27
C ARG A 67 20.40 5.01 1.54
N GLY A 68 20.34 3.68 1.56
CA GLY A 68 20.82 2.88 2.69
C GLY A 68 20.08 3.18 4.00
N ASP A 69 20.80 3.09 5.11
CA ASP A 69 20.23 3.19 6.47
C ASP A 69 19.81 4.62 6.84
N GLU A 70 20.34 5.64 6.14
CA GLU A 70 19.92 7.04 6.29
C GLU A 70 18.44 7.25 5.97
N ARG A 71 17.81 6.29 5.25
CA ARG A 71 16.39 6.34 4.95
C ARG A 71 15.51 6.28 6.20
N LYS A 72 15.93 5.53 7.22
CA LYS A 72 15.10 5.20 8.38
C LYS A 72 14.47 6.43 9.07
N PRO A 73 15.25 7.44 9.52
CA PRO A 73 14.69 8.59 10.24
C PRO A 73 13.63 9.35 9.44
N TYR A 74 13.82 9.52 8.12
CA TYR A 74 12.83 10.19 7.27
C TYR A 74 11.53 9.38 7.13
N LEU A 75 11.64 8.04 7.08
CA LEU A 75 10.47 7.17 6.99
C LEU A 75 9.70 7.11 8.31
N GLU A 76 10.40 7.04 9.45
CA GLU A 76 9.77 7.10 10.78
C GLU A 76 9.05 8.45 10.99
N GLU A 77 9.67 9.54 10.54
CA GLU A 77 9.06 10.87 10.59
C GLU A 77 7.86 10.99 9.63
N ALA A 78 7.95 10.41 8.43
CA ALA A 78 6.84 10.35 7.49
C ALA A 78 5.63 9.62 8.10
N VAL A 79 5.85 8.45 8.72
CA VAL A 79 4.81 7.72 9.45
C VAL A 79 4.20 8.61 10.53
N TYR A 80 5.02 9.25 11.38
CA TYR A 80 4.53 10.12 12.44
C TYR A 80 3.56 11.20 11.92
N HIS A 81 3.94 11.91 10.85
CA HIS A 81 3.10 12.95 10.27
C HIS A 81 1.83 12.40 9.61
N LEU A 82 1.92 11.27 8.89
CA LEU A 82 0.73 10.64 8.29
C LEU A 82 -0.24 10.10 9.34
N GLU A 83 0.24 9.55 10.45
CA GLU A 83 -0.60 9.13 11.58
C GLU A 83 -1.29 10.31 12.26
N ARG A 84 -0.57 11.43 12.45
CA ARG A 84 -1.16 12.68 12.95
C ARG A 84 -2.19 13.23 11.99
N ALA A 85 -1.93 13.20 10.68
CA ALA A 85 -2.89 13.62 9.67
C ALA A 85 -4.18 12.78 9.77
N PHE A 86 -4.04 11.46 9.87
CA PHE A 86 -5.18 10.55 10.03
C PHE A 86 -6.01 10.88 11.27
N ALA A 87 -5.36 11.03 12.43
CA ALA A 87 -6.03 11.38 13.68
C ALA A 87 -6.73 12.75 13.61
N LEU A 88 -6.05 13.77 13.07
CA LEU A 88 -6.60 15.13 12.96
C LEU A 88 -7.73 15.24 11.94
N SER A 89 -7.81 14.32 10.98
CA SER A 89 -8.83 14.30 9.94
C SER A 89 -10.18 13.73 10.41
N GLU A 90 -10.22 13.10 11.59
CA GLU A 90 -11.43 12.51 12.17
C GLU A 90 -12.56 13.54 12.27
N GLY A 91 -13.72 13.20 11.67
CA GLY A 91 -14.89 14.08 11.65
C GLY A 91 -14.74 15.37 10.83
N LYS A 92 -13.60 15.59 10.16
CA LYS A 92 -13.34 16.79 9.34
C LYS A 92 -13.44 16.54 7.83
N ILE A 93 -13.06 15.35 7.38
CA ILE A 93 -13.13 14.94 5.98
C ILE A 93 -13.92 13.64 5.83
N PRO A 94 -14.57 13.41 4.67
CA PRO A 94 -15.23 12.14 4.37
C PRO A 94 -14.26 10.95 4.40
N LYS A 95 -14.81 9.76 4.66
CA LYS A 95 -14.03 8.51 4.67
C LYS A 95 -13.54 8.15 3.28
N GLU A 96 -14.44 8.19 2.30
CA GLU A 96 -14.18 7.77 0.92
C GLU A 96 -14.69 8.81 -0.07
N TYR A 97 -14.21 8.68 -1.31
CA TYR A 97 -14.61 9.53 -2.41
C TYR A 97 -16.05 9.21 -2.87
N PRO A 98 -16.96 10.20 -2.99
CA PRO A 98 -18.31 9.95 -3.51
C PRO A 98 -18.27 9.43 -4.95
N PRO A 99 -18.96 8.31 -5.30
CA PRO A 99 -18.78 7.62 -6.58
C PRO A 99 -19.21 8.38 -7.87
N HIS A 100 -19.59 9.66 -7.78
CA HIS A 100 -20.11 10.44 -8.92
C HIS A 100 -19.58 11.87 -9.04
N GLU A 101 -18.53 12.22 -8.28
CA GLU A 101 -17.93 13.57 -8.36
C GLU A 101 -16.60 13.53 -9.10
N VAL A 102 -16.11 14.65 -9.64
CA VAL A 102 -14.74 14.74 -10.18
C VAL A 102 -13.77 15.05 -9.05
N LYS A 103 -12.79 14.17 -8.79
CA LYS A 103 -11.87 14.34 -7.64
C LYS A 103 -11.05 15.60 -7.88
N GLU A 104 -11.32 16.66 -7.11
CA GLU A 104 -10.52 17.86 -7.16
C GLU A 104 -9.07 17.54 -6.77
N PHE A 105 -8.13 18.08 -7.53
CA PHE A 105 -6.71 17.87 -7.28
C PHE A 105 -6.36 18.30 -5.84
N GLY A 106 -5.69 17.41 -5.10
CA GLY A 106 -5.32 17.65 -3.71
C GLY A 106 -6.40 17.35 -2.68
N SER A 107 -7.61 16.92 -3.09
CA SER A 107 -8.64 16.46 -2.16
C SER A 107 -8.19 15.22 -1.39
N LEU A 108 -8.27 15.29 -0.06
CA LEU A 108 -7.91 14.21 0.85
C LEU A 108 -9.15 13.52 1.39
N PHE A 109 -9.07 12.19 1.47
CA PHE A 109 -10.06 11.34 2.09
C PHE A 109 -9.39 10.55 3.20
N ARG A 110 -10.13 10.29 4.27
CA ARG A 110 -9.55 9.63 5.44
C ARG A 110 -9.04 8.21 5.12
N ASN A 111 -9.70 7.50 4.20
CA ASN A 111 -9.25 6.19 3.72
C ASN A 111 -7.96 6.29 2.91
N ASP A 112 -7.74 7.37 2.16
CA ASP A 112 -6.49 7.58 1.42
C ASP A 112 -5.32 7.72 2.41
N ILE A 113 -5.49 8.52 3.48
CA ILE A 113 -4.46 8.68 4.52
C ILE A 113 -4.18 7.34 5.23
N ALA A 114 -5.21 6.56 5.60
CA ALA A 114 -5.02 5.23 6.16
C ALA A 114 -4.27 4.28 5.23
N CYS A 115 -4.59 4.33 3.93
CA CYS A 115 -3.93 3.54 2.91
C CYS A 115 -2.43 3.85 2.82
N GLU A 116 -2.07 5.13 2.80
CA GLU A 116 -0.67 5.59 2.76
C GLU A 116 0.11 5.13 4.01
N VAL A 117 -0.45 5.33 5.22
CA VAL A 117 0.18 4.87 6.48
C VAL A 117 0.34 3.35 6.47
N GLY A 118 -0.73 2.63 6.15
CA GLY A 118 -0.77 1.17 6.20
C GLY A 118 0.20 0.55 5.21
N GLN A 119 0.25 1.05 3.98
CA GLN A 119 1.20 0.62 2.96
C GLN A 119 2.64 0.81 3.45
N LEU A 120 2.97 2.01 3.94
CA LEU A 120 4.32 2.37 4.34
C LEU A 120 4.84 1.43 5.44
N LEU A 121 4.01 1.13 6.43
CA LEU A 121 4.31 0.21 7.53
C LEU A 121 4.45 -1.26 7.09
N ILE A 122 3.87 -1.66 5.95
CA ILE A 122 3.94 -3.04 5.46
C ILE A 122 5.12 -3.23 4.50
N ASP A 123 5.32 -2.28 3.59
CA ASP A 123 6.22 -2.44 2.46
C ASP A 123 7.67 -2.09 2.80
N GLU A 124 7.91 -1.01 3.55
CA GLU A 124 9.25 -0.54 3.90
C GLU A 124 9.89 -1.39 5.01
N ALA A 125 10.78 -2.30 4.60
CA ALA A 125 11.42 -3.26 5.51
C ALA A 125 12.12 -2.62 6.72
N ILE A 126 12.67 -1.41 6.56
CA ILE A 126 13.48 -0.73 7.58
C ILE A 126 12.65 -0.13 8.73
N ILE A 127 11.34 0.07 8.51
CA ILE A 127 10.38 0.60 9.51
C ILE A 127 9.15 -0.31 9.66
N ARG A 128 9.23 -1.55 9.17
CA ARG A 128 8.06 -2.42 9.02
C ARG A 128 7.39 -2.72 10.37
N ASP A 129 6.09 -2.48 10.43
CA ASP A 129 5.18 -2.90 11.49
C ASP A 129 3.90 -3.45 10.84
N ILE A 130 3.87 -4.77 10.63
CA ILE A 130 2.79 -5.42 9.89
C ILE A 130 1.46 -5.32 10.64
N GLU A 131 1.46 -5.50 11.96
CA GLU A 131 0.24 -5.48 12.77
C GLU A 131 -0.40 -4.10 12.76
N LYS A 132 0.42 -3.06 12.94
CA LYS A 132 -0.04 -1.66 12.86
C LYS A 132 -0.50 -1.32 11.46
N GLY A 133 0.22 -1.74 10.41
CA GLY A 133 -0.21 -1.55 9.02
C GLY A 133 -1.57 -2.18 8.72
N ILE A 134 -1.80 -3.42 9.18
CA ILE A 134 -3.12 -4.09 9.09
C ILE A 134 -4.20 -3.30 9.82
N SER A 135 -3.89 -2.71 10.99
CA SER A 135 -4.87 -1.93 11.76
C SER A 135 -5.42 -0.72 11.00
N TYR A 136 -4.62 -0.12 10.10
CA TYR A 136 -5.07 0.96 9.22
C TYR A 136 -5.82 0.45 7.99
N LEU A 137 -5.34 -0.62 7.33
CA LEU A 137 -5.90 -1.07 6.05
C LEU A 137 -7.18 -1.91 6.19
N ARG A 138 -7.31 -2.70 7.26
CA ARG A 138 -8.47 -3.60 7.45
C ARG A 138 -9.80 -2.83 7.51
N PRO A 139 -9.97 -1.75 8.30
CA PRO A 139 -11.22 -1.00 8.32
C PRO A 139 -11.57 -0.41 6.94
N VAL A 140 -10.57 0.02 6.18
CA VAL A 140 -10.76 0.52 4.81
C VAL A 140 -11.25 -0.61 3.90
N PHE A 141 -10.58 -1.76 3.92
CA PHE A 141 -10.94 -2.93 3.12
C PHE A 141 -12.35 -3.46 3.43
N GLU A 142 -12.73 -3.50 4.71
CA GLU A 142 -14.02 -4.01 5.18
C GLU A 142 -15.19 -3.06 4.90
N SER A 143 -14.92 -1.75 4.88
CA SER A 143 -15.96 -0.73 4.66
C SER A 143 -16.11 -0.28 3.21
N SER A 144 -15.13 -0.57 2.35
CA SER A 144 -15.18 -0.20 0.93
C SER A 144 -15.55 -1.38 0.03
N SER A 145 -16.28 -1.10 -1.04
CA SER A 145 -16.52 -2.05 -2.14
C SER A 145 -15.66 -1.77 -3.37
N TYR A 146 -14.95 -0.64 -3.39
CA TYR A 146 -14.14 -0.22 -4.52
C TYR A 146 -12.70 -0.77 -4.44
N TYR A 147 -12.01 -0.82 -5.57
CA TYR A 147 -10.61 -1.16 -5.65
C TYR A 147 -9.74 0.06 -5.37
N HIS A 148 -8.83 -0.09 -4.41
CA HIS A 148 -7.77 0.88 -4.15
C HIS A 148 -6.41 0.18 -4.30
N PRO A 149 -5.49 0.67 -5.14
CA PRO A 149 -4.20 0.00 -5.37
C PRO A 149 -3.42 -0.29 -4.08
N LEU A 150 -3.44 0.64 -3.12
CA LEU A 150 -2.70 0.48 -1.87
C LEU A 150 -3.28 -0.61 -0.95
N LEU A 151 -4.51 -1.06 -1.17
CA LEU A 151 -5.06 -2.22 -0.45
C LEU A 151 -4.38 -3.53 -0.88
N CYS A 152 -3.62 -3.56 -1.98
CA CYS A 152 -2.77 -4.72 -2.29
C CYS A 152 -1.77 -5.00 -1.15
N SER A 153 -1.27 -3.96 -0.46
CA SER A 153 -0.37 -4.12 0.68
C SER A 153 -1.06 -4.82 1.86
N TYR A 154 -2.39 -4.73 1.98
CA TYR A 154 -3.14 -5.51 2.97
C TYR A 154 -3.06 -7.02 2.71
N ALA A 155 -3.16 -7.45 1.45
CA ALA A 155 -2.95 -8.85 1.08
C ALA A 155 -1.48 -9.27 1.28
N GLU A 156 -0.53 -8.38 0.95
CA GLU A 156 0.91 -8.60 1.19
C GLU A 156 1.26 -8.76 2.67
N ALA A 157 0.56 -8.08 3.57
CA ALA A 157 0.76 -8.23 5.01
C ALA A 157 0.55 -9.69 5.45
N TYR A 158 -0.56 -10.32 5.04
CA TYR A 158 -0.80 -11.73 5.35
C TYR A 158 0.24 -12.65 4.71
N TYR A 159 0.69 -12.34 3.48
CA TYR A 159 1.77 -13.10 2.85
C TYR A 159 3.06 -13.03 3.68
N LYS A 160 3.44 -11.84 4.17
CA LYS A 160 4.62 -11.63 5.01
C LYS A 160 4.50 -12.30 6.38
N LEU A 161 3.28 -12.47 6.90
CA LEU A 161 2.99 -13.24 8.14
C LEU A 161 3.00 -14.76 7.90
N GLY A 162 3.09 -15.23 6.66
CA GLY A 162 3.01 -16.65 6.32
C GLY A 162 1.58 -17.18 6.20
N ASP A 163 0.56 -16.33 6.37
CA ASP A 163 -0.84 -16.68 6.11
C ASP A 163 -1.15 -16.52 4.61
N TYR A 164 -0.58 -17.42 3.82
CA TYR A 164 -0.69 -17.40 2.36
C TYR A 164 -2.13 -17.64 1.88
N LEU A 165 -2.96 -18.36 2.66
CA LEU A 165 -4.36 -18.55 2.29
C LEU A 165 -5.12 -17.24 2.42
N LYS A 166 -4.98 -16.55 3.56
CA LYS A 166 -5.62 -15.25 3.74
C LYS A 166 -5.12 -14.22 2.74
N ALA A 167 -3.82 -14.23 2.43
CA ALA A 167 -3.25 -13.37 1.39
C ALA A 167 -3.93 -13.59 0.03
N ALA A 168 -4.12 -14.85 -0.39
CA ALA A 168 -4.79 -15.17 -1.64
C ALA A 168 -6.28 -14.78 -1.62
N GLU A 169 -6.99 -14.99 -0.51
CA GLU A 169 -8.40 -14.58 -0.35
C GLU A 169 -8.58 -13.07 -0.52
N VAL A 170 -7.79 -12.27 0.21
CA VAL A 170 -7.86 -10.80 0.15
C VAL A 170 -7.50 -10.31 -1.26
N ALA A 171 -6.47 -10.89 -1.88
CA ALA A 171 -6.07 -10.52 -3.23
C ALA A 171 -7.11 -10.88 -4.30
N LEU A 172 -7.77 -12.04 -4.18
CA LEU A 172 -8.88 -12.43 -5.06
C LEU A 172 -10.06 -11.46 -4.95
N GLU A 173 -10.39 -11.03 -3.73
CA GLU A 173 -11.45 -10.05 -3.51
C GLU A 173 -11.08 -8.70 -4.14
N LEU A 174 -9.85 -8.22 -3.96
CA LEU A 174 -9.37 -6.99 -4.62
C LEU A 174 -9.42 -7.09 -6.15
N HIS A 175 -9.09 -8.25 -6.72
CA HIS A 175 -9.20 -8.48 -8.15
C HIS A 175 -10.66 -8.32 -8.63
N LYS A 176 -11.62 -8.95 -7.93
CA LYS A 176 -13.05 -8.82 -8.26
C LYS A 176 -13.56 -7.39 -8.17
N ARG A 177 -13.07 -6.60 -7.19
CA ARG A 177 -13.40 -5.17 -7.10
C ARG A 177 -12.86 -4.42 -8.31
N ALA A 178 -11.62 -4.69 -8.71
CA ALA A 178 -11.00 -4.04 -9.86
C ALA A 178 -11.69 -4.39 -11.19
N GLU A 179 -12.11 -5.64 -11.38
CA GLU A 179 -12.85 -6.06 -12.58
C GLU A 179 -14.18 -5.31 -12.77
N LYS A 180 -14.82 -4.86 -11.68
CA LYS A 180 -16.06 -4.07 -11.77
C LYS A 180 -15.83 -2.62 -12.21
N GLU A 181 -14.64 -2.09 -11.95
CA GLU A 181 -14.31 -0.68 -12.18
C GLU A 181 -13.55 -0.44 -13.48
N TRP A 182 -12.74 -1.41 -13.91
CA TRP A 182 -11.84 -1.26 -15.04
C TRP A 182 -12.51 -1.75 -16.32
N ARG A 183 -12.53 -0.89 -17.35
CA ARG A 183 -13.20 -1.18 -18.63
C ARG A 183 -12.47 -2.21 -19.49
N ASP A 184 -11.14 -2.27 -19.39
CA ASP A 184 -10.32 -3.13 -20.23
C ASP A 184 -9.81 -4.34 -19.45
N LYS A 185 -8.70 -4.15 -18.72
CA LYS A 185 -8.04 -5.19 -17.96
C LYS A 185 -7.81 -4.71 -16.54
N ALA A 186 -8.29 -5.49 -15.58
CA ALA A 186 -8.00 -5.24 -14.17
C ALA A 186 -6.48 -5.20 -13.92
N PRO A 187 -6.01 -4.40 -12.95
CA PRO A 187 -4.59 -4.35 -12.61
C PRO A 187 -4.04 -5.74 -12.27
N PRO A 188 -2.79 -6.05 -12.67
CA PRO A 188 -2.23 -7.39 -12.50
C PRO A 188 -1.80 -7.70 -11.06
N ALA A 189 -1.60 -6.70 -10.22
CA ALA A 189 -1.02 -6.86 -8.89
C ALA A 189 -1.79 -7.85 -7.99
N PRO A 190 -3.14 -7.79 -7.87
CA PRO A 190 -3.90 -8.75 -7.09
C PRO A 190 -3.66 -10.21 -7.51
N LEU A 191 -3.76 -10.53 -8.81
CA LEU A 191 -3.50 -11.90 -9.29
C LEU A 191 -2.04 -12.33 -9.13
N GLY A 192 -1.09 -11.38 -9.19
CA GLY A 192 0.30 -11.64 -8.82
C GLY A 192 0.46 -12.10 -7.38
N ILE A 193 -0.28 -11.49 -6.45
CA ILE A 193 -0.30 -11.86 -5.02
C ILE A 193 -0.96 -13.22 -4.83
N VAL A 194 -2.08 -13.51 -5.51
CA VAL A 194 -2.73 -14.83 -5.49
C VAL A 194 -1.74 -15.91 -5.94
N ALA A 195 -1.09 -15.68 -7.08
CA ALA A 195 -0.19 -16.65 -7.68
C ALA A 195 0.99 -16.99 -6.75
N LYS A 196 1.68 -15.98 -6.21
CA LYS A 196 2.79 -16.25 -5.29
C LYS A 196 2.33 -16.88 -3.97
N SER A 197 1.12 -16.58 -3.50
CA SER A 197 0.57 -17.14 -2.26
C SER A 197 0.23 -18.62 -2.41
N TYR A 198 -0.45 -19.02 -3.48
CA TYR A 198 -0.69 -20.45 -3.75
C TYR A 198 0.60 -21.22 -4.01
N ARG A 199 1.60 -20.63 -4.69
CA ARG A 199 2.93 -21.26 -4.81
C ARG A 199 3.60 -21.46 -3.46
N ALA A 200 3.50 -20.47 -2.56
CA ALA A 200 4.05 -20.58 -1.21
C ALA A 200 3.35 -21.70 -0.42
N GLN A 201 2.01 -21.79 -0.49
CA GLN A 201 1.28 -22.91 0.13
C GLN A 201 1.68 -24.27 -0.43
N ALA A 202 1.72 -24.40 -1.75
CA ALA A 202 2.09 -25.66 -2.38
C ALA A 202 3.48 -26.13 -1.93
N LYS A 203 4.44 -25.21 -1.82
CA LYS A 203 5.80 -25.48 -1.32
C LYS A 203 5.81 -25.84 0.16
N GLN A 204 4.98 -25.19 0.99
CA GLN A 204 4.87 -25.48 2.42
C GLN A 204 4.30 -26.89 2.64
N HIS A 205 3.17 -27.23 2.01
CA HIS A 205 2.58 -28.57 2.07
C HIS A 205 3.55 -29.64 1.56
N LYS A 206 4.24 -29.39 0.46
CA LYS A 206 5.28 -30.30 -0.04
C LYS A 206 6.38 -30.54 0.99
N LYS A 207 6.86 -29.48 1.66
CA LYS A 207 7.88 -29.58 2.72
C LYS A 207 7.40 -30.38 3.92
N ASN A 208 6.10 -30.31 4.23
CA ASN A 208 5.46 -31.04 5.32
C ASN A 208 5.10 -32.50 4.96
N GLY A 209 5.33 -32.93 3.71
CA GLY A 209 4.94 -34.27 3.22
C GLY A 209 3.46 -34.39 2.85
N GLU A 210 2.72 -33.28 2.84
CA GLU A 210 1.29 -33.22 2.50
C GLU A 210 1.12 -33.10 0.97
N ILE A 211 1.53 -34.15 0.25
CA ILE A 211 1.66 -34.12 -1.22
C ILE A 211 0.35 -33.81 -1.94
N ASP A 212 -0.77 -34.36 -1.45
CA ASP A 212 -2.10 -34.09 -2.04
C ASP A 212 -2.48 -32.61 -1.95
N GLN A 213 -2.16 -31.94 -0.85
CA GLN A 213 -2.39 -30.51 -0.69
C GLN A 213 -1.45 -29.69 -1.57
N ALA A 214 -0.19 -30.12 -1.71
CA ALA A 214 0.73 -29.47 -2.64
C ALA A 214 0.22 -29.53 -4.09
N ILE A 215 -0.29 -30.69 -4.53
CA ILE A 215 -0.93 -30.87 -5.84
C ILE A 215 -2.15 -29.96 -5.95
N HIS A 216 -3.03 -29.93 -4.95
CA HIS A 216 -4.22 -29.09 -4.95
C HIS A 216 -3.90 -27.62 -5.24
N TYR A 217 -2.91 -27.03 -4.58
CA TYR A 217 -2.55 -25.63 -4.81
C TYR A 217 -1.82 -25.38 -6.12
N PHE A 218 -1.00 -26.32 -6.61
CA PHE A 218 -0.45 -26.20 -7.96
C PHE A 218 -1.53 -26.32 -9.04
N GLN A 219 -2.53 -27.18 -8.84
CA GLN A 219 -3.67 -27.30 -9.75
C GLN A 219 -4.49 -26.01 -9.77
N LYS A 220 -4.76 -25.38 -8.62
CA LYS A 220 -5.40 -24.06 -8.55
C LYS A 220 -4.68 -23.00 -9.38
N LEU A 221 -3.35 -23.00 -9.41
CA LEU A 221 -2.60 -22.08 -10.26
C LEU A 221 -2.84 -22.33 -11.75
N VAL A 222 -2.92 -23.60 -12.17
CA VAL A 222 -3.20 -23.97 -13.56
C VAL A 222 -4.63 -23.58 -13.94
N ASP A 223 -5.60 -23.92 -13.09
CA ASP A 223 -7.03 -23.66 -13.34
C ASP A 223 -7.33 -22.16 -13.48
N MET A 224 -6.52 -21.31 -12.84
CA MET A 224 -6.64 -19.85 -12.89
C MET A 224 -5.75 -19.19 -13.96
N ASP A 225 -5.03 -19.96 -14.79
CA ASP A 225 -4.05 -19.45 -15.75
C ASP A 225 -2.95 -18.58 -15.09
N LEU A 226 -2.55 -18.93 -13.87
CA LEU A 226 -1.51 -18.26 -13.08
C LEU A 226 -0.24 -19.10 -12.93
N ALA A 227 -0.25 -20.33 -13.43
CA ALA A 227 0.88 -21.25 -13.33
C ALA A 227 2.04 -20.83 -14.26
N THR A 228 3.26 -20.88 -13.74
CA THR A 228 4.47 -20.85 -14.57
C THR A 228 4.78 -22.24 -15.11
N ASP A 229 5.63 -22.33 -16.13
CA ASP A 229 6.17 -23.62 -16.63
C ASP A 229 6.77 -24.48 -15.50
N ASN A 230 7.40 -23.84 -14.51
CA ASN A 230 7.98 -24.54 -13.38
C ASN A 230 6.90 -25.09 -12.44
N ASP A 231 5.81 -24.36 -12.22
CA ASP A 231 4.68 -24.84 -11.42
C ASP A 231 4.04 -26.07 -12.08
N GLN A 232 3.85 -26.03 -13.40
CA GLN A 232 3.32 -27.17 -14.18
C GLN A 232 4.25 -28.39 -14.13
N LYS A 233 5.57 -28.18 -14.27
CA LYS A 233 6.57 -29.24 -14.14
C LYS A 233 6.57 -29.87 -12.74
N LEU A 234 6.41 -29.05 -11.70
CA LEU A 234 6.33 -29.53 -10.32
C LEU A 234 5.04 -30.32 -10.07
N LEU A 235 3.90 -29.81 -10.55
CA LEU A 235 2.60 -30.50 -10.48
C LEU A 235 2.69 -31.91 -11.07
N LYS A 236 3.18 -32.02 -12.31
CA LYS A 236 3.34 -33.30 -13.01
C LYS A 236 4.21 -34.29 -12.21
N LYS A 237 5.36 -33.84 -11.70
CA LYS A 237 6.25 -34.69 -10.88
C LYS A 237 5.57 -35.19 -9.60
N LEU A 238 4.77 -34.34 -8.94
CA LEU A 238 4.06 -34.73 -7.73
C LEU A 238 2.94 -35.73 -8.04
N GLN A 239 2.20 -35.52 -9.13
CA GLN A 239 1.17 -36.44 -9.62
C GLN A 239 1.75 -37.83 -9.97
N GLU A 240 2.87 -37.87 -10.69
CA GLU A 240 3.61 -39.10 -11.00
C GLU A 240 4.04 -39.84 -9.73
N SER A 241 4.51 -39.10 -8.71
CA SER A 241 4.95 -39.71 -7.44
C SER A 241 3.84 -40.37 -6.63
N LEU A 242 2.57 -40.05 -6.92
CA LEU A 242 1.39 -40.63 -6.26
C LEU A 242 0.64 -41.66 -7.13
N GLY A 243 1.14 -41.97 -8.33
CA GLY A 243 0.41 -42.83 -9.27
C GLY A 243 -0.89 -42.20 -9.79
N LYS A 244 -1.02 -40.88 -9.72
CA LYS A 244 -2.15 -40.11 -10.23
C LYS A 244 -1.79 -39.60 -11.63
N THR A 245 -1.79 -40.49 -12.64
CA THR A 245 -1.73 -40.11 -14.06
C THR A 245 -3.10 -39.79 -14.61
#